data_AF-A0A558D833-F1
#
_entry.id   AF-A0A558D833-F1
#
_cell.length_a   1.000
_cell.length_b   1.000
_cell.length_c   1.000
_cell.angle_alpha   90.00
_cell.angle_beta   90.00
_cell.angle_gamma   90.00
#
_symmetry.space_group_name_H-M   'P 1'
#
loop_
_entity.id
_entity.type
_entity.pdbx_description
1 polymer ?
#
loop_
_entity_poly.entity_id
_entity_poly.type
_entity_poly.pdbx_seq_one_letter_code
_entity_poly.pdbx_strand_id
1 'polypeptide(L)'
;MHSLARPHACARPLSGAGFTLVEMAVVLVILALLSSTLMAPISSQIEARARQETASRLHDIEQALIGFAIIHGRLPCPSTEPDPASPAYGLEQSPPCNHGSPGYLPWRTLGTEPTDAWGNPRTSAASSWHGHWRYRADAGLSDTAISATSTTQSNLQIRDHAGTPITTTSASRAAAIVFSTGPNGIADGLNASHSAATPVFETGEATSGFDDQLRWIGHPLLIARLAQAGRL
;
A
#
# COMPACT_ATOMS: atom_id res chain seq x y z
N MET A 1 -64.51 -86.34 -9.48
CA MET A 1 -64.53 -84.85 -9.54
C MET A 1 -63.29 -84.35 -8.81
N HIS A 2 -62.39 -83.71 -9.54
CA HIS A 2 -61.03 -83.34 -9.12
C HIS A 2 -61.02 -82.16 -8.14
N SER A 3 -60.22 -82.25 -7.08
CA SER A 3 -59.89 -81.13 -6.19
C SER A 3 -58.46 -80.68 -6.46
N LEU A 4 -58.32 -79.51 -7.08
CA LEU A 4 -57.06 -78.87 -7.46
C LEU A 4 -56.41 -78.19 -6.26
N ALA A 5 -55.13 -78.50 -6.02
CA ALA A 5 -54.27 -77.81 -5.08
C ALA A 5 -53.90 -76.41 -5.61
N ARG A 6 -53.97 -75.39 -4.75
CA ARG A 6 -53.53 -74.01 -5.04
C ARG A 6 -52.02 -73.86 -4.71
N PRO A 7 -51.19 -73.30 -5.60
CA PRO A 7 -49.81 -72.97 -5.27
C PRO A 7 -49.73 -71.66 -4.48
N HIS A 8 -48.86 -71.64 -3.47
CA HIS A 8 -48.49 -70.43 -2.74
C HIS A 8 -47.61 -69.53 -3.62
N ALA A 9 -48.06 -68.30 -3.85
CA ALA A 9 -47.28 -67.26 -4.50
C ALA A 9 -46.16 -66.79 -3.55
N CYS A 10 -44.91 -67.01 -3.95
CA CYS A 10 -43.73 -66.54 -3.26
C CYS A 10 -43.50 -65.07 -3.61
N ALA A 11 -43.71 -64.16 -2.67
CA ALA A 11 -43.40 -62.75 -2.84
C ALA A 11 -41.87 -62.56 -2.81
N ARG A 12 -41.31 -62.03 -3.91
CA ARG A 12 -39.89 -61.65 -4.01
C ARG A 12 -39.70 -60.28 -3.34
N PRO A 13 -38.90 -60.15 -2.28
CA PRO A 13 -38.53 -58.83 -1.79
C PRO A 13 -37.60 -58.17 -2.82
N LEU A 14 -37.95 -56.98 -3.27
CA LEU A 14 -37.01 -56.06 -3.92
C LEU A 14 -36.06 -55.58 -2.82
N SER A 15 -34.89 -56.22 -2.70
CA SER A 15 -33.82 -55.74 -1.84
C SER A 15 -33.42 -54.34 -2.30
N GLY A 16 -33.82 -53.31 -1.56
CA GLY A 16 -33.21 -52.00 -1.67
C GLY A 16 -31.73 -52.16 -1.38
N ALA A 17 -30.89 -51.93 -2.38
CA ALA A 17 -29.44 -51.90 -2.21
C ALA A 17 -29.10 -50.70 -1.32
N GLY A 18 -28.98 -50.93 -0.02
CA GLY A 18 -28.44 -49.97 0.92
C GLY A 18 -26.96 -49.74 0.63
N PHE A 19 -26.53 -48.50 0.70
CA PHE A 19 -25.12 -48.11 0.58
C PHE A 19 -24.25 -48.95 1.51
N THR A 20 -23.16 -49.51 0.97
CA THR A 20 -22.25 -50.32 1.78
C THR A 20 -21.40 -49.42 2.68
N LEU A 21 -21.01 -49.92 3.85
CA LEU A 21 -20.08 -49.22 4.75
C LEU A 21 -18.76 -48.84 4.04
N VAL A 22 -18.32 -49.67 3.11
CA VAL A 22 -17.11 -49.46 2.30
C VAL A 22 -17.28 -48.25 1.38
N GLU A 23 -18.45 -48.10 0.77
CA GLU A 23 -18.74 -47.00 -0.16
C GLU A 23 -18.75 -45.64 0.57
N MET A 24 -19.31 -45.59 1.78
CA MET A 24 -19.22 -44.40 2.63
C MET A 24 -17.80 -44.14 3.12
N ALA A 25 -17.01 -45.17 3.44
CA ALA A 25 -15.61 -45.00 3.81
C ALA A 25 -14.77 -44.42 2.66
N VAL A 26 -14.98 -44.88 1.42
CA VAL A 26 -14.30 -44.34 0.24
C VAL A 26 -14.71 -42.90 -0.03
N VAL A 27 -16.01 -42.56 0.09
CA VAL A 27 -16.48 -41.17 -0.06
C VAL A 27 -15.84 -40.26 1.00
N LEU A 28 -15.77 -40.69 2.26
CA LEU A 28 -15.14 -39.90 3.33
C LEU A 28 -13.63 -39.73 3.10
N VAL A 29 -12.93 -40.75 2.61
CA VAL A 29 -11.51 -40.65 2.23
C VAL A 29 -11.32 -39.66 1.07
N ILE A 30 -12.17 -39.73 0.05
CA ILE A 30 -12.13 -38.79 -1.08
C ILE A 30 -12.43 -37.36 -0.60
N LEU A 31 -13.44 -37.16 0.25
CA LEU A 31 -13.77 -35.85 0.81
C LEU A 31 -12.64 -35.30 1.69
N ALA A 32 -11.99 -36.15 2.50
CA ALA A 32 -10.83 -35.76 3.30
C ALA A 32 -9.64 -35.33 2.42
N LEU A 33 -9.35 -36.10 1.37
CA LEU A 33 -8.29 -35.77 0.40
C LEU A 33 -8.61 -34.52 -0.44
N LEU A 34 -9.88 -34.26 -0.75
CA LEU A 34 -10.29 -33.06 -1.47
C LEU A 34 -10.24 -31.83 -0.54
N SER A 35 -10.64 -31.99 0.72
CA SER A 35 -10.62 -30.91 1.72
C SER A 35 -9.21 -30.39 2.04
N SER A 36 -8.17 -31.18 1.80
CA SER A 36 -6.77 -30.79 2.05
C SER A 36 -6.16 -29.89 0.97
N THR A 37 -6.80 -29.74 -0.20
CA THR A 37 -6.24 -28.98 -1.34
C THR A 37 -6.67 -27.50 -1.40
N LEU A 38 -7.61 -27.07 -0.54
CA LEU A 38 -8.20 -25.72 -0.56
C LEU A 38 -7.55 -24.72 0.41
N MET A 39 -6.49 -25.08 1.11
CA MET A 39 -5.82 -24.16 2.04
C MET A 39 -4.75 -23.33 1.33
N ALA A 40 -5.16 -22.40 0.47
CA ALA A 40 -4.34 -21.21 0.28
C ALA A 40 -4.17 -20.56 1.66
N PRO A 41 -2.94 -20.20 2.09
CA PRO A 41 -2.73 -19.74 3.45
C PRO A 41 -3.50 -18.43 3.65
N ILE A 42 -4.42 -18.39 4.61
CA ILE A 42 -5.22 -17.20 4.95
C ILE A 42 -4.32 -15.97 5.15
N SER A 43 -3.10 -16.17 5.64
CA SER A 43 -2.10 -15.11 5.79
C SER A 43 -1.73 -14.42 4.49
N SER A 44 -1.59 -15.12 3.36
CA SER A 44 -1.24 -14.49 2.08
C SER A 44 -2.39 -13.63 1.55
N GLN A 45 -3.64 -14.01 1.82
CA GLN A 45 -4.81 -13.20 1.45
C GLN A 45 -4.89 -11.92 2.30
N ILE A 46 -4.63 -12.03 3.60
CA ILE A 46 -4.58 -10.87 4.50
C ILE A 46 -3.48 -9.90 4.05
N GLU A 47 -2.29 -10.42 3.74
CA GLU A 47 -1.18 -9.58 3.27
C GLU A 47 -1.47 -8.92 1.92
N ALA A 48 -2.02 -9.67 0.96
CA ALA A 48 -2.41 -9.12 -0.34
C ALA A 48 -3.46 -7.99 -0.17
N ARG A 49 -4.43 -8.18 0.73
CA ARG A 49 -5.41 -7.14 1.06
C ARG A 49 -4.77 -5.91 1.67
N ALA A 50 -3.85 -6.09 2.64
CA ALA A 50 -3.13 -4.98 3.26
C ALA A 50 -2.31 -4.19 2.23
N ARG A 51 -1.62 -4.86 1.30
CA ARG A 51 -0.89 -4.21 0.19
C ARG A 51 -1.80 -3.42 -0.74
N GLN A 52 -2.99 -3.94 -1.06
CA GLN A 52 -3.98 -3.24 -1.87
C GLN A 52 -4.54 -2.02 -1.16
N GLU A 53 -4.83 -2.14 0.13
CA GLU A 53 -5.31 -1.04 0.97
C GLU A 53 -4.25 0.08 1.07
N THR A 54 -3.00 -0.27 1.32
CA THR A 54 -1.87 0.67 1.34
C THR A 54 -1.71 1.37 -0.03
N ALA A 55 -1.81 0.64 -1.15
CA ALA A 55 -1.76 1.23 -2.48
C ALA A 55 -2.91 2.22 -2.75
N SER A 56 -4.11 1.91 -2.25
CA SER A 56 -5.26 2.83 -2.32
C SER A 56 -5.00 4.09 -1.51
N ARG A 57 -4.53 3.96 -0.27
CA ARG A 57 -4.22 5.12 0.59
C ARG A 57 -3.11 6.00 0.01
N LEU A 58 -2.09 5.41 -0.61
CA LEU A 58 -1.04 6.16 -1.33
C LEU A 58 -1.63 6.99 -2.49
N HIS A 59 -2.64 6.46 -3.19
CA HIS A 59 -3.33 7.21 -4.24
C HIS A 59 -4.14 8.39 -3.65
N ASP A 60 -4.83 8.19 -2.53
CA ASP A 60 -5.55 9.27 -1.85
C ASP A 60 -4.60 10.36 -1.34
N ILE A 61 -3.44 9.97 -0.81
CA ILE A 61 -2.39 10.91 -0.39
C ILE A 61 -1.86 11.71 -1.59
N GLU A 62 -1.65 11.07 -2.74
CA GLU A 62 -1.25 11.76 -3.97
C GLU A 62 -2.26 12.86 -4.33
N GLN A 63 -3.56 12.57 -4.27
CA GLN A 63 -4.61 13.55 -4.54
C GLN A 63 -4.64 14.66 -3.48
N ALA A 64 -4.47 14.33 -2.20
CA ALA A 64 -4.44 15.30 -1.11
C ALA A 64 -3.25 16.27 -1.24
N LEU A 65 -2.07 15.77 -1.63
CA LEU A 65 -0.89 16.60 -1.89
C LEU A 65 -1.11 17.58 -3.05
N ILE A 66 -1.72 17.11 -4.15
CA ILE A 66 -2.09 17.98 -5.28
C ILE A 66 -3.11 19.04 -4.83
N GLY A 67 -4.14 18.63 -4.08
CA GLY A 67 -5.15 19.53 -3.53
C GLY A 67 -4.53 20.60 -2.62
N PHE A 68 -3.61 20.20 -1.74
CA PHE A 68 -2.86 21.12 -0.90
C PHE A 68 -2.09 22.15 -1.73
N ALA A 69 -1.41 21.71 -2.80
CA ALA A 69 -0.70 22.61 -3.70
C ALA A 69 -1.64 23.58 -4.43
N ILE A 70 -2.83 23.14 -4.83
CA ILE A 70 -3.85 24.02 -5.42
C ILE A 70 -4.31 25.09 -4.41
N ILE A 71 -4.44 24.74 -3.14
CA ILE A 71 -4.95 25.68 -2.12
C ILE A 71 -3.85 26.67 -1.70
N HIS A 72 -2.63 26.18 -1.49
CA HIS A 72 -1.55 26.92 -0.85
C HIS A 72 -0.44 27.37 -1.81
N GLY A 73 -0.51 26.97 -3.07
CA GLY A 73 0.49 27.30 -4.10
C GLY A 73 1.84 26.60 -3.90
N ARG A 74 1.95 25.61 -3.01
CA ARG A 74 3.19 24.86 -2.73
C ARG A 74 2.86 23.47 -2.20
N LEU A 75 3.79 22.53 -2.26
CA LEU A 75 3.70 21.27 -1.53
C LEU A 75 3.97 21.48 -0.04
N PRO A 76 3.35 20.70 0.86
CA PRO A 76 3.53 20.89 2.29
C PRO A 76 4.92 20.41 2.74
N CYS A 77 5.46 21.01 3.80
CA CYS A 77 6.66 20.46 4.43
C CYS A 77 6.34 19.19 5.23
N PRO A 78 7.27 18.22 5.36
CA PRO A 78 7.07 17.06 6.22
C PRO A 78 6.76 17.43 7.67
N SER A 79 5.98 16.59 8.36
CA SER A 79 5.78 16.69 9.81
C SER A 79 7.03 16.23 10.55
N THR A 80 7.41 16.96 11.62
CA THR A 80 8.58 16.66 12.45
C THR A 80 8.26 16.45 13.92
N GLU A 81 7.08 16.87 14.38
CA GLU A 81 6.65 16.74 15.77
C GLU A 81 6.51 15.26 16.15
N PRO A 82 7.31 14.73 17.11
CA PRO A 82 7.22 13.34 17.51
C PRO A 82 6.16 13.08 18.58
N ASP A 83 5.66 14.06 19.34
CA ASP A 83 4.76 13.77 20.45
C ASP A 83 3.28 13.76 20.03
N PRO A 84 2.54 12.63 20.11
CA PRO A 84 1.10 12.59 19.83
C PRO A 84 0.25 13.52 20.71
N ALA A 85 0.76 13.95 21.86
CA ALA A 85 0.08 14.92 22.73
C ALA A 85 0.22 16.38 22.24
N SER A 86 1.17 16.65 21.35
CA SER A 86 1.39 18.00 20.81
C SER A 86 0.28 18.36 19.81
N PRO A 87 -0.29 19.58 19.86
CA PRO A 87 -1.24 20.03 18.86
C PRO A 87 -0.64 20.07 17.45
N ALA A 88 0.70 20.15 17.33
CA ALA A 88 1.43 20.16 16.07
C ALA A 88 1.67 18.75 15.49
N TYR A 89 1.36 17.67 16.21
CA TYR A 89 1.57 16.31 15.74
C TYR A 89 0.84 16.06 14.44
N GLY A 90 1.54 15.68 13.37
CA GLY A 90 0.95 15.43 12.05
C GLY A 90 0.62 16.67 11.23
N LEU A 91 1.00 17.87 11.69
CA LEU A 91 0.92 19.10 10.90
C LEU A 91 2.18 19.30 10.06
N GLU A 92 2.05 20.07 8.98
CA GLU A 92 3.20 20.48 8.19
C GLU A 92 4.08 21.43 9.00
N GLN A 93 5.37 21.43 8.71
CA GLN A 93 6.24 22.49 9.19
C GLN A 93 6.11 23.74 8.30
N SER A 94 6.47 24.90 8.86
CA SER A 94 6.60 26.10 8.04
C SER A 94 7.82 25.97 7.12
N PRO A 95 7.73 26.41 5.85
CA PRO A 95 8.89 26.49 4.98
C PRO A 95 9.93 27.50 5.52
N PRO A 96 11.23 27.31 5.24
CA PRO A 96 11.80 26.25 4.40
C PRO A 96 11.84 24.88 5.10
N CYS A 97 11.61 23.81 4.34
CA CYS A 97 11.58 22.46 4.88
C CYS A 97 13.01 21.93 5.13
N ASN A 98 13.11 20.85 5.93
CA ASN A 98 14.34 20.05 5.95
C ASN A 98 14.38 19.12 4.74
N HIS A 99 15.44 19.25 3.92
CA HIS A 99 15.62 18.50 2.69
C HIS A 99 16.70 17.40 2.75
N GLY A 100 17.33 17.18 3.91
CA GLY A 100 18.43 16.23 4.07
C GLY A 100 18.03 14.76 3.94
N SER A 101 16.81 14.42 4.35
CA SER A 101 16.25 13.07 4.32
C SER A 101 14.73 13.10 4.18
N PRO A 102 14.07 11.97 3.88
CA PRO A 102 12.61 11.92 3.91
C PRO A 102 12.11 12.20 5.34
N GLY A 103 11.03 12.95 5.46
CA GLY A 103 10.32 13.16 6.72
C GLY A 103 9.09 12.27 6.81
N TYR A 104 8.17 12.61 7.71
CA TYR A 104 6.84 11.98 7.77
C TYR A 104 5.81 12.82 7.05
N LEU A 105 4.84 12.18 6.41
CA LEU A 105 3.73 12.88 5.77
C LEU A 105 2.98 13.75 6.80
N PRO A 106 2.61 15.01 6.49
CA PRO A 106 1.79 15.82 7.38
C PRO A 106 0.31 15.43 7.25
N TRP A 107 -0.04 14.24 7.74
CA TRP A 107 -1.35 13.60 7.51
C TRP A 107 -2.54 14.41 8.03
N ARG A 108 -2.41 15.18 9.13
CA ARG A 108 -3.49 16.04 9.62
C ARG A 108 -3.67 17.29 8.78
N THR A 109 -2.58 17.85 8.27
CA THR A 109 -2.65 18.94 7.27
C THR A 109 -3.37 18.48 6.01
N LEU A 110 -3.12 17.24 5.59
CA LEU A 110 -3.69 16.66 4.37
C LEU A 110 -5.08 16.04 4.56
N GLY A 111 -5.50 15.81 5.80
CA GLY A 111 -6.77 15.13 6.10
C GLY A 111 -6.75 13.63 5.74
N THR A 112 -5.58 13.00 5.78
CA THR A 112 -5.41 11.56 5.43
C THR A 112 -5.15 10.72 6.67
N GLU A 113 -5.20 9.39 6.51
CA GLU A 113 -4.77 8.49 7.58
C GLU A 113 -3.26 8.59 7.85
N PRO A 114 -2.83 8.49 9.12
CA PRO A 114 -1.43 8.63 9.51
C PRO A 114 -0.55 7.46 9.07
N THR A 115 -1.13 6.28 8.83
CA THR A 115 -0.41 5.03 8.66
C THR A 115 -0.92 4.20 7.48
N ASP A 116 -0.08 3.28 7.03
CA ASP A 116 -0.42 2.17 6.14
C ASP A 116 -1.25 1.08 6.85
N ALA A 117 -1.49 -0.03 6.16
CA ALA A 117 -2.30 -1.14 6.66
C ALA A 117 -1.64 -1.95 7.80
N TRP A 118 -0.33 -1.78 8.05
CA TRP A 118 0.40 -2.49 9.11
C TRP A 118 0.73 -1.58 10.32
N GLY A 119 0.70 -0.27 10.11
CA GLY A 119 1.00 0.72 11.14
C GLY A 119 -0.05 0.82 12.24
N ASN A 120 0.39 1.32 13.39
CA ASN A 120 -0.46 1.56 14.54
C ASN A 120 -0.30 3.00 15.03
N PRO A 121 -1.35 3.61 15.62
CA PRO A 121 -1.23 4.94 16.22
C PRO A 121 -0.15 4.99 17.31
N ARG A 122 0.61 6.08 17.32
CA ARG A 122 1.63 6.35 18.35
C ARG A 122 0.98 6.85 19.63
N THR A 123 1.50 6.41 20.76
CA THR A 123 0.98 6.76 22.10
C THR A 123 1.89 7.71 22.88
N SER A 124 3.13 7.91 22.42
CA SER A 124 4.11 8.81 23.04
C SER A 124 5.16 9.28 22.04
N ALA A 125 5.93 10.31 22.42
CA ALA A 125 7.08 10.78 21.63
C ALA A 125 8.15 9.71 21.37
N ALA A 126 8.27 8.72 22.26
CA ALA A 126 9.23 7.63 22.13
C ALA A 126 8.71 6.43 21.32
N SER A 127 7.41 6.39 21.00
CA SER A 127 6.82 5.30 20.21
C SER A 127 7.44 5.28 18.81
N SER A 128 7.63 4.07 18.27
CA SER A 128 8.11 3.85 16.90
C SER A 128 7.19 4.53 15.86
N TRP A 129 7.75 4.88 14.72
CA TRP A 129 7.02 5.38 13.55
C TRP A 129 6.58 4.27 12.59
N HIS A 130 6.53 3.03 13.05
CA HIS A 130 6.13 1.87 12.25
C HIS A 130 4.82 2.11 11.49
N GLY A 131 4.90 2.01 10.16
CA GLY A 131 3.79 2.14 9.23
C GLY A 131 3.34 3.57 8.96
N HIS A 132 4.01 4.58 9.53
CA HIS A 132 3.77 5.96 9.12
C HIS A 132 4.40 6.26 7.76
N TRP A 133 3.67 7.00 6.93
CA TRP A 133 4.10 7.37 5.58
C TRP A 133 5.38 8.20 5.60
N ARG A 134 6.39 7.74 4.87
CA ARG A 134 7.60 8.50 4.59
C ARG A 134 7.34 9.44 3.43
N TYR A 135 7.82 10.67 3.53
CA TYR A 135 7.46 11.74 2.60
C TYR A 135 8.64 12.64 2.27
N ARG A 136 8.75 13.01 0.99
CA ARG A 136 9.79 13.90 0.47
C ARG A 136 9.21 14.82 -0.60
N ALA A 137 9.33 16.13 -0.40
CA ALA A 137 9.00 17.14 -1.39
C ALA A 137 10.26 17.74 -2.03
N ASP A 138 10.15 18.16 -3.29
CA ASP A 138 11.17 18.96 -3.95
C ASP A 138 11.21 20.38 -3.35
N ALA A 139 12.40 20.88 -3.02
CA ALA A 139 12.59 22.20 -2.41
C ALA A 139 12.02 23.35 -3.25
N GLY A 140 12.20 23.31 -4.57
CA GLY A 140 11.70 24.35 -5.48
C GLY A 140 10.18 24.40 -5.58
N LEU A 141 9.48 23.40 -5.05
CA LEU A 141 8.03 23.25 -5.08
C LEU A 141 7.38 23.24 -3.68
N SER A 142 8.18 23.29 -2.61
CA SER A 142 7.69 23.28 -1.22
C SER A 142 8.13 24.51 -0.41
N ASP A 143 9.29 25.09 -0.69
CA ASP A 143 9.79 26.26 0.05
C ASP A 143 9.26 27.59 -0.49
N THR A 144 8.79 27.61 -1.73
CA THR A 144 8.31 28.81 -2.42
C THR A 144 7.03 28.54 -3.19
N ALA A 145 6.31 29.62 -3.53
CA ALA A 145 5.11 29.52 -4.34
C ALA A 145 5.45 29.01 -5.76
N ILE A 146 4.69 28.03 -6.22
CA ILE A 146 4.79 27.42 -7.54
C ILE A 146 4.24 28.39 -8.57
N SER A 147 4.97 28.54 -9.67
CA SER A 147 4.63 29.34 -10.84
C SER A 147 4.88 28.52 -12.11
N ALA A 148 4.45 29.02 -13.28
CA ALA A 148 4.68 28.35 -14.56
C ALA A 148 6.18 28.15 -14.90
N THR A 149 7.07 28.91 -14.25
CA THR A 149 8.53 28.82 -14.43
C THR A 149 9.23 28.10 -13.28
N SER A 150 8.50 27.58 -12.30
CA SER A 150 9.10 26.87 -11.17
C SER A 150 9.85 25.63 -11.66
N THR A 151 11.04 25.44 -11.11
CA THR A 151 11.92 24.31 -11.42
C THR A 151 12.15 23.47 -10.17
N THR A 152 12.36 22.18 -10.38
CA THR A 152 12.75 21.27 -9.31
C THR A 152 14.20 21.50 -8.90
N GLN A 153 14.50 21.41 -7.60
CA GLN A 153 15.82 21.71 -7.03
C GLN A 153 16.45 20.53 -6.28
N SER A 154 15.69 19.51 -5.92
CA SER A 154 16.15 18.37 -5.12
C SER A 154 16.64 17.17 -5.95
N ASN A 155 16.48 17.22 -7.29
CA ASN A 155 16.86 16.13 -8.20
C ASN A 155 16.35 14.75 -7.76
N LEU A 156 15.11 14.66 -7.27
CA LEU A 156 14.53 13.39 -6.84
C LEU A 156 14.43 12.43 -8.04
N GLN A 157 15.01 11.24 -7.90
CA GLN A 157 15.07 10.20 -8.92
C GLN A 157 14.44 8.90 -8.41
N ILE A 158 13.82 8.15 -9.31
CA ILE A 158 13.17 6.88 -9.02
C ILE A 158 13.74 5.82 -9.96
N ARG A 159 14.08 4.66 -9.40
CA ARG A 159 14.64 3.50 -10.11
C ARG A 159 13.87 2.23 -9.80
N ASP A 160 13.94 1.27 -10.70
CA ASP A 160 13.50 -0.10 -10.43
C ASP A 160 14.58 -0.91 -9.67
N HIS A 161 14.27 -2.16 -9.33
CA HIS A 161 15.21 -3.10 -8.67
C HIS A 161 16.50 -3.36 -9.46
N ALA A 162 16.48 -3.22 -10.80
CA ALA A 162 17.66 -3.38 -11.63
C ALA A 162 18.51 -2.08 -11.68
N GLY A 163 18.07 -1.02 -10.99
CA GLY A 163 18.70 0.30 -11.02
C GLY A 163 18.35 1.09 -12.29
N THR A 164 17.43 0.61 -13.12
CA THR A 164 16.99 1.30 -14.33
C THR A 164 16.22 2.55 -13.93
N PRO A 165 16.57 3.73 -14.47
CA PRO A 165 15.86 4.96 -14.18
C PRO A 165 14.41 4.91 -14.71
N ILE A 166 13.44 5.08 -13.81
CA ILE A 166 12.01 5.30 -14.14
C ILE A 166 11.77 6.79 -14.42
N THR A 167 12.43 7.67 -13.67
CA THR A 167 12.48 9.11 -13.93
C THR A 167 13.80 9.51 -14.57
N THR A 168 13.91 10.75 -15.08
CA THR A 168 15.16 11.25 -15.67
C THR A 168 16.29 11.37 -14.64
N THR A 169 17.53 11.25 -15.11
CA THR A 169 18.75 11.28 -14.27
C THR A 169 19.42 12.66 -14.16
N SER A 170 19.01 13.63 -14.98
CA SER A 170 19.64 14.96 -15.08
C SER A 170 18.76 16.12 -14.57
N ALA A 171 17.49 15.85 -14.25
CA ALA A 171 16.56 16.80 -13.64
C ALA A 171 15.48 16.01 -12.89
N SER A 172 14.98 16.53 -11.77
CA SER A 172 13.88 15.85 -11.08
C SER A 172 12.62 15.90 -11.94
N ARG A 173 11.98 14.73 -12.08
CA ARG A 173 10.62 14.65 -12.61
C ARG A 173 9.60 14.36 -11.52
N ALA A 174 10.04 14.14 -10.28
CA ALA A 174 9.16 13.96 -9.14
C ALA A 174 9.09 15.27 -8.35
N ALA A 175 7.88 15.82 -8.19
CA ALA A 175 7.60 16.95 -7.33
C ALA A 175 7.51 16.54 -5.85
N ALA A 176 6.97 15.34 -5.61
CA ALA A 176 6.92 14.73 -4.30
C ALA A 176 6.96 13.20 -4.42
N ILE A 177 7.46 12.55 -3.36
CA ILE A 177 7.50 11.11 -3.18
C ILE A 177 6.88 10.80 -1.82
N VAL A 178 6.01 9.80 -1.78
CA VAL A 178 5.45 9.21 -0.56
C VAL A 178 5.56 7.70 -0.64
N PHE A 179 5.96 7.06 0.46
CA PHE A 179 6.05 5.60 0.50
C PHE A 179 5.69 5.03 1.88
N SER A 180 5.19 3.80 1.84
CA SER A 180 5.02 2.92 2.98
C SER A 180 6.29 2.07 3.15
N THR A 181 6.68 1.81 4.39
CA THR A 181 7.79 0.93 4.75
C THR A 181 7.36 -0.53 4.91
N GLY A 182 6.17 -0.88 4.44
CA GLY A 182 5.68 -2.24 4.39
C GLY A 182 5.50 -2.92 5.76
N PRO A 183 5.24 -4.24 5.74
CA PRO A 183 5.11 -5.07 6.94
C PRO A 183 6.30 -4.96 7.91
N ASN A 184 7.53 -4.86 7.40
CA ASN A 184 8.73 -4.85 8.22
C ASN A 184 8.91 -3.52 9.01
N GLY A 185 8.25 -2.44 8.57
CA GLY A 185 8.29 -1.13 9.22
C GLY A 185 9.60 -0.36 9.01
N ILE A 186 10.43 -0.77 8.06
CA ILE A 186 11.77 -0.25 7.79
C ILE A 186 11.88 0.03 6.30
N ALA A 187 12.41 1.20 5.92
CA ALA A 187 12.66 1.48 4.51
C ALA A 187 13.74 0.55 3.97
N ASP A 188 13.57 0.07 2.74
CA ASP A 188 14.46 -0.90 2.09
C ASP A 188 15.24 -0.29 0.90
N GLY A 189 16.29 -0.96 0.46
CA GLY A 189 17.03 -0.62 -0.76
C GLY A 189 17.49 0.85 -0.84
N LEU A 190 17.18 1.51 -1.96
CA LEU A 190 17.51 2.94 -2.13
C LEU A 190 16.68 3.87 -1.24
N ASN A 191 15.51 3.44 -0.77
CA ASN A 191 14.67 4.22 0.13
C ASN A 191 15.30 4.33 1.52
N ALA A 192 15.98 3.27 1.97
CA ALA A 192 16.76 3.24 3.21
C ALA A 192 18.02 4.12 3.15
N SER A 193 18.72 4.08 2.01
CA SER A 193 20.02 4.72 1.80
C SER A 193 19.94 6.13 1.18
N HIS A 194 18.73 6.64 0.97
CA HIS A 194 18.51 7.97 0.43
C HIS A 194 19.22 9.06 1.25
N SER A 195 19.85 10.01 0.56
CA SER A 195 20.35 11.25 1.14
C SER A 195 20.20 12.42 0.16
N ALA A 196 20.35 13.66 0.62
CA ALA A 196 20.40 14.80 -0.30
C ALA A 196 21.53 14.72 -1.35
N ALA A 197 22.64 14.03 -1.04
CA ALA A 197 23.73 13.79 -2.00
C ALA A 197 23.43 12.63 -2.97
N THR A 198 22.53 11.72 -2.58
CA THR A 198 22.07 10.57 -3.35
C THR A 198 20.54 10.54 -3.36
N PRO A 199 19.87 11.49 -4.06
CA PRO A 199 18.42 11.71 -3.99
C PRO A 199 17.63 10.68 -4.82
N VAL A 200 17.92 9.40 -4.62
CA VAL A 200 17.41 8.29 -5.39
C VAL A 200 16.51 7.43 -4.51
N PHE A 201 15.38 7.01 -5.07
CA PHE A 201 14.42 6.09 -4.48
C PHE A 201 14.23 4.87 -5.37
N GLU A 202 13.78 3.79 -4.77
CA GLU A 202 13.51 2.51 -5.41
C GLU A 202 12.03 2.19 -5.33
N THR A 203 11.48 1.66 -6.42
CA THR A 203 10.12 1.15 -6.49
C THR A 203 10.10 -0.15 -7.28
N GLY A 204 9.19 -1.05 -6.91
CA GLY A 204 9.05 -2.33 -7.58
C GLY A 204 8.05 -3.23 -6.87
N GLU A 205 7.94 -4.45 -7.37
CA GLU A 205 7.12 -5.49 -6.73
C GLU A 205 7.77 -5.98 -5.45
N ALA A 206 6.97 -6.43 -4.49
CA ALA A 206 7.49 -6.94 -3.23
C ALA A 206 8.38 -8.17 -3.44
N THR A 207 9.54 -8.18 -2.81
CA THR A 207 10.48 -9.30 -2.75
C THR A 207 10.82 -9.64 -1.31
N SER A 208 11.64 -10.66 -1.08
CA SER A 208 12.07 -11.02 0.29
C SER A 208 12.93 -9.96 0.98
N GLY A 209 13.50 -9.00 0.23
CA GLY A 209 14.35 -7.93 0.76
C GLY A 209 13.89 -6.53 0.40
N PHE A 210 12.66 -6.40 -0.11
CA PHE A 210 12.04 -5.12 -0.43
C PHE A 210 10.53 -5.26 -0.32
N ASP A 211 9.93 -4.63 0.69
CA ASP A 211 8.47 -4.64 0.87
C ASP A 211 7.81 -3.25 0.82
N ASP A 212 8.62 -2.21 0.61
CA ASP A 212 8.20 -0.82 0.43
C ASP A 212 7.20 -0.65 -0.72
N GLN A 213 6.22 0.25 -0.53
CA GLN A 213 5.29 0.67 -1.58
C GLN A 213 5.40 2.17 -1.80
N LEU A 214 5.86 2.57 -2.98
CA LEU A 214 6.16 3.97 -3.31
C LEU A 214 5.20 4.54 -4.35
N ARG A 215 4.83 5.81 -4.16
CA ARG A 215 4.08 6.63 -5.11
C ARG A 215 4.75 8.00 -5.25
N TRP A 216 4.69 8.59 -6.43
CA TRP A 216 5.24 9.92 -6.67
C TRP A 216 4.30 10.79 -7.50
N ILE A 217 4.42 12.10 -7.33
CA ILE A 217 3.77 13.11 -8.15
C ILE A 217 4.77 13.60 -9.19
N GLY A 218 4.43 13.49 -10.48
CA GLY A 218 5.26 14.06 -11.54
C GLY A 218 5.21 15.59 -11.54
N HIS A 219 6.35 16.27 -11.75
CA HIS A 219 6.37 17.73 -11.87
C HIS A 219 5.44 18.25 -12.98
N PRO A 220 5.41 17.69 -14.22
CA PRO A 220 4.46 18.11 -15.25
C PRO A 220 2.99 17.90 -14.84
N LEU A 221 2.69 16.81 -14.11
CA LEU A 221 1.34 16.53 -13.63
C LEU A 221 0.91 17.60 -12.61
N LEU A 222 1.77 17.94 -11.66
CA LEU A 222 1.48 18.98 -10.66
C LEU A 222 1.19 20.33 -11.33
N ILE A 223 2.05 20.76 -12.25
CA ILE A 223 1.88 22.02 -13.00
C ILE A 223 0.56 22.00 -13.79
N ALA A 224 0.24 20.90 -14.47
CA ALA A 224 -1.01 20.76 -15.21
C ALA A 224 -2.25 20.89 -14.30
N ARG A 225 -2.22 20.29 -13.10
CA ARG A 225 -3.32 20.37 -12.13
C ARG A 225 -3.48 21.78 -11.56
N LEU A 226 -2.37 22.48 -11.28
CA LEU A 226 -2.40 23.87 -10.82
C LEU A 226 -2.95 24.81 -11.90
N ALA A 227 -2.52 24.66 -13.16
CA ALA A 227 -3.05 25.42 -14.28
C ALA A 227 -4.54 25.18 -14.48
N GLN A 228 -4.98 23.92 -14.43
CA GLN A 228 -6.41 23.55 -14.56
C GLN A 228 -7.27 24.18 -13.46
N ALA A 229 -6.72 24.35 -12.25
CA ALA A 229 -7.38 24.99 -11.14
C ALA A 229 -7.31 26.53 -11.16
N GLY A 230 -6.71 27.14 -12.19
CA GLY A 230 -6.53 28.60 -12.29
C GLY A 230 -5.55 29.16 -11.27
N ARG A 231 -4.56 28.37 -10.85
CA ARG A 231 -3.53 28.75 -9.87
C ARG A 231 -2.18 29.13 -10.48
N LEU A 232 -2.07 29.11 -11.81
CA LEU A 232 -0.90 29.52 -12.59
C LEU A 232 -1.27 30.60 -13.61
#